data_AF-A0A5C6VD10-F1
#
_entry.id   AF-A0A5C6VD10-F1
#
_cell.length_a   1.000
_cell.length_b   1.000
_cell.length_c   1.000
_cell.angle_alpha   90.00
_cell.angle_beta   90.00
_cell.angle_gamma   90.00
#
_symmetry.space_group_name_H-M   'P 1'
#
loop_
_entity.id
_entity.type
_entity.pdbx_description
1 polymer ?
#
loop_
_entity_poly.entity_id
_entity_poly.type
_entity_poly.pdbx_seq_one_letter_code
_entity_poly.pdbx_strand_id
1 'polypeptide(L)'
;MAIELDKDVRNEAIASLQRYFAENMDEPIGNIQAGALLGFFVEEIGPVIYNLAVQDAQERMMARVSELDIECHEDTFGYWKKYGKRR
;
A
#
# COMPACT_ATOMS: atom_id res chain seq x y z
N MET A 1 13.13 0.51 7.39
CA MET A 1 12.14 -0.45 7.88
C MET A 1 12.43 -1.75 7.16
N ALA A 2 12.78 -2.82 7.88
CA ALA A 2 12.85 -4.15 7.26
C ALA A 2 11.43 -4.72 7.24
N ILE A 3 11.01 -5.29 6.11
CA ILE A 3 9.78 -6.06 6.05
C ILE A 3 10.07 -7.38 6.75
N GLU A 4 9.42 -7.63 7.88
CA GLU A 4 9.55 -8.87 8.63
C GLU A 4 8.29 -9.71 8.45
N LEU A 5 8.48 -10.95 7.99
CA LEU A 5 7.41 -11.94 7.92
C LEU A 5 7.36 -12.71 9.24
N ASP A 6 6.16 -12.91 9.77
CA ASP A 6 5.98 -13.86 10.85
C ASP A 6 6.36 -15.28 10.41
N LYS A 7 6.59 -16.16 11.38
CA LYS A 7 7.10 -17.50 11.12
C LYS A 7 6.16 -18.33 10.26
N ASP A 8 4.85 -18.19 10.46
CA ASP A 8 3.85 -19.02 9.78
C ASP A 8 3.68 -18.56 8.32
N VAL A 9 3.57 -17.26 8.09
CA VAL A 9 3.56 -16.64 6.75
C VAL A 9 4.85 -16.94 6.00
N ARG A 10 6.02 -16.90 6.66
CA ARG A 10 7.29 -17.28 6.04
C ARG A 10 7.28 -18.75 5.60
N ASN A 11 6.80 -19.67 6.43
CA ASN A 11 6.72 -21.08 6.09
C ASN A 11 5.75 -21.33 4.91
N GLU A 12 4.61 -20.65 4.92
CA GLU A 12 3.63 -20.74 3.83
C GLU A 12 4.19 -20.18 2.52
N ALA A 13 4.88 -19.04 2.56
CA ALA A 13 5.53 -18.44 1.40
C ALA A 13 6.62 -19.36 0.83
N ILE A 14 7.43 -20.01 1.68
CA ILE A 14 8.42 -21.01 1.25
C ILE A 14 7.73 -22.18 0.57
N ALA A 15 6.68 -22.75 1.16
CA ALA A 15 5.95 -23.86 0.57
C ALA A 15 5.32 -23.48 -0.78
N SER A 16 4.80 -22.25 -0.89
CA SER A 16 4.27 -21.69 -2.14
C SER A 16 5.34 -21.55 -3.21
N LEU A 17 6.54 -21.07 -2.87
CA LEU A 17 7.67 -20.96 -3.80
C LEU A 17 8.10 -22.35 -4.30
N GLN A 18 8.20 -23.32 -3.39
CA GLN A 18 8.53 -24.70 -3.77
C GLN A 18 7.50 -25.29 -4.73
N ARG A 19 6.20 -25.07 -4.46
CA ARG A 19 5.12 -25.50 -5.36
C ARG A 19 5.24 -24.84 -6.73
N TYR A 20 5.45 -23.52 -6.77
CA TYR A 20 5.60 -22.79 -8.02
C TYR A 20 6.73 -23.37 -8.88
N PHE A 21 7.89 -23.64 -8.29
CA PHE A 21 9.01 -24.26 -9.02
C PHE A 21 8.69 -25.68 -9.48
N ALA A 22 8.06 -26.50 -8.65
CA ALA A 22 7.66 -27.86 -9.03
C ALA A 22 6.67 -27.89 -10.20
N GLU A 23 5.82 -26.87 -10.33
CA GLU A 23 4.80 -26.79 -11.38
C GLU A 23 5.29 -26.06 -12.66
N ASN A 24 6.23 -25.12 -12.54
CA ASN A 24 6.56 -24.18 -13.62
C ASN A 24 8.03 -24.21 -14.06
N MET A 25 8.90 -24.95 -13.37
CA MET A 25 10.33 -25.03 -13.68
C MET A 25 10.73 -26.50 -13.88
N ASP A 26 11.77 -26.72 -14.68
CA ASP A 26 12.27 -28.08 -14.95
C ASP A 26 12.88 -28.74 -13.70
N GLU A 27 13.48 -27.93 -12.82
CA GLU A 27 14.10 -28.39 -11.58
C GLU A 27 13.38 -27.80 -10.34
N PRO A 28 12.84 -28.65 -9.45
CA PRO A 28 12.22 -28.18 -8.21
C PRO A 28 13.27 -27.67 -7.23
N ILE A 29 12.85 -26.81 -6.30
CA ILE A 29 13.75 -26.28 -5.26
C ILE A 29 13.44 -26.85 -3.88
N GLY A 30 14.50 -27.05 -3.09
CA GLY A 30 14.40 -27.45 -1.69
C GLY A 30 14.07 -26.29 -0.75
N ASN A 31 13.75 -26.63 0.50
CA ASN A 31 13.33 -25.67 1.53
C ASN A 31 14.38 -24.57 1.79
N ILE A 32 15.68 -24.92 1.76
CA ILE A 32 16.76 -23.96 2.00
C ILE A 32 16.87 -22.98 0.84
N GLN A 33 16.86 -23.45 -0.41
CA GLN A 33 16.91 -22.57 -1.58
C GLN A 33 15.68 -21.65 -1.65
N ALA A 34 14.48 -22.20 -1.40
CA ALA A 34 13.25 -21.41 -1.35
C ALA A 34 13.29 -20.35 -0.23
N GLY A 35 13.82 -20.70 0.95
CA GLY A 35 14.03 -19.74 2.04
C GLY A 35 15.02 -18.62 1.72
N ALA A 36 16.11 -18.93 1.02
CA ALA A 36 17.07 -17.93 0.55
C ALA A 36 16.47 -17.00 -0.51
N LEU A 37 15.73 -17.56 -1.48
CA LEU A 37 15.04 -16.78 -2.52
C LEU A 37 13.95 -15.88 -1.91
N LEU A 38 13.18 -16.39 -0.95
CA LEU A 38 12.23 -15.56 -0.20
C LEU A 38 12.94 -14.42 0.53
N GLY A 39 14.09 -14.69 1.15
CA GLY A 39 14.93 -13.67 1.79
C GLY A 39 15.30 -12.55 0.81
N PHE A 40 15.82 -12.92 -0.38
CA PHE A 40 16.14 -11.96 -1.43
C PHE A 40 14.92 -11.12 -1.84
N PHE A 41 13.75 -11.74 -2.07
CA PHE A 41 12.55 -10.99 -2.41
C PHE A 41 12.11 -10.04 -1.31
N VAL A 42 12.17 -10.44 -0.05
CA VAL A 42 11.78 -9.59 1.08
C VAL A 42 12.74 -8.43 1.28
N GLU A 43 14.05 -8.65 1.12
CA GLU A 43 15.07 -7.63 1.36
C GLU A 43 15.23 -6.65 0.19
N GLU A 44 15.24 -7.13 -1.05
CA GLU A 44 15.51 -6.31 -2.23
C GLU A 44 14.24 -5.80 -2.92
N ILE A 45 13.23 -6.66 -3.08
CA ILE A 45 12.02 -6.34 -3.87
C ILE A 45 10.89 -5.80 -2.97
N GLY A 46 10.75 -6.34 -1.77
CA GLY A 46 9.71 -5.97 -0.81
C GLY A 46 9.60 -4.45 -0.57
N PRO A 47 10.71 -3.74 -0.28
CA PRO A 47 10.68 -2.30 -0.06
C PRO A 47 10.21 -1.51 -1.28
N VAL A 48 10.51 -1.98 -2.50
CA VAL A 48 10.06 -1.32 -3.74
C VAL A 48 8.54 -1.35 -3.82
N ILE A 49 7.93 -2.54 -3.64
CA ILE A 49 6.48 -2.73 -3.70
C ILE A 49 5.80 -1.95 -2.55
N TYR A 50 6.35 -2.02 -1.34
CA TYR A 50 5.82 -1.32 -0.18
C TYR A 50 5.79 0.20 -0.37
N ASN A 51 6.90 0.78 -0.86
CA ASN A 51 6.98 2.22 -1.07
C ASN A 51 5.99 2.70 -2.14
N LEU A 52 5.82 1.94 -3.23
CA LEU A 52 4.81 2.23 -4.24
C LEU A 52 3.39 2.19 -3.65
N ALA A 53 3.08 1.18 -2.84
CA ALA A 53 1.77 1.08 -2.18
C ALA A 53 1.51 2.26 -1.23
N VAL A 54 2.53 2.72 -0.49
CA VAL A 54 2.43 3.90 0.36
C VAL A 54 2.19 5.16 -0.46
N GLN A 55 2.92 5.32 -1.58
CA GLN A 55 2.73 6.46 -2.48
C GLN A 55 1.30 6.48 -3.05
N ASP A 56 0.79 5.35 -3.53
CA ASP A 56 -0.58 5.22 -4.04
C ASP A 56 -1.63 5.61 -2.98
N ALA A 57 -1.43 5.16 -1.73
CA ALA A 57 -2.31 5.51 -0.62
C ALA A 57 -2.26 7.02 -0.31
N GLN A 58 -1.06 7.60 -0.33
CA GLN A 58 -0.86 9.04 -0.12
C GLN A 58 -1.56 9.87 -1.19
N GLU A 59 -1.38 9.53 -2.48
CA GLU A 59 -2.03 10.24 -3.59
C GLU A 59 -3.56 10.22 -3.46
N ARG A 60 -4.15 9.05 -3.16
CA ARG A 60 -5.60 8.92 -2.96
C ARG A 60 -6.11 9.74 -1.79
N MET A 61 -5.38 9.76 -0.67
CA MET A 61 -5.79 10.52 0.50
C MET A 61 -5.66 12.03 0.27
N MET A 62 -4.59 12.48 -0.39
CA MET A 62 -4.39 13.89 -0.73
C MET A 62 -5.49 14.41 -1.66
N ALA A 63 -5.99 13.59 -2.58
CA ALA A 63 -7.15 13.95 -3.40
C ALA A 63 -8.39 14.24 -2.53
N ARG A 64 -8.69 13.37 -1.56
CA ARG A 64 -9.81 13.58 -0.61
C ARG A 64 -9.63 14.81 0.27
N VAL A 65 -8.42 15.05 0.75
CA VAL A 65 -8.11 16.25 1.54
C VAL A 65 -8.32 17.51 0.70
N SER A 66 -7.97 17.47 -0.59
CA SER A 66 -8.16 18.61 -1.50
C SER A 66 -9.64 18.91 -1.76
N GLU A 67 -10.51 17.90 -1.76
CA GLU A 67 -11.96 18.06 -1.92
C GLU A 67 -12.61 18.84 -0.74
N LEU A 68 -12.04 18.73 0.47
CA LEU A 68 -12.58 19.38 1.67
C LEU A 68 -12.64 20.92 1.56
N ASP A 69 -11.70 21.53 0.84
CA ASP A 69 -11.69 22.99 0.65
C ASP A 69 -12.96 23.48 -0.05
N ILE A 70 -13.54 22.65 -0.92
CA ILE A 70 -14.77 22.95 -1.65
C ILE A 70 -15.99 22.50 -0.83
N GLU A 71 -16.00 21.26 -0.36
CA GLU A 71 -17.17 20.68 0.32
C GLU A 71 -17.51 21.38 1.65
N CYS A 72 -16.49 21.82 2.38
CA CYS A 72 -16.65 22.51 3.65
C CYS A 72 -16.51 24.04 3.52
N HIS A 73 -16.49 24.58 2.30
CA HIS A 73 -16.42 26.01 2.08
C HIS A 73 -17.69 26.71 2.59
N GLU A 74 -17.52 27.78 3.35
CA GLU A 74 -18.62 28.62 3.81
C GLU A 74 -18.39 30.06 3.36
N ASP A 75 -19.42 30.67 2.78
CA ASP A 75 -19.38 32.06 2.32
C ASP A 75 -19.15 33.02 3.51
N THR A 76 -18.11 33.84 3.40
CA THR A 76 -17.82 34.86 4.43
C THR A 76 -18.69 36.13 4.27
N PHE A 77 -18.87 36.86 5.37
CA PHE A 77 -19.61 38.13 5.43
C PHE A 77 -21.09 38.05 4.98
N GLY A 78 -21.75 36.90 5.18
CA GLY A 78 -23.16 36.70 4.85
C GLY A 78 -24.16 37.49 5.71
N TYR A 79 -23.75 38.00 6.88
CA TYR A 79 -24.64 38.64 7.85
C TYR A 79 -25.42 39.83 7.26
N TRP A 80 -24.73 40.86 6.73
CA TRP A 80 -25.41 42.03 6.19
C TRP A 80 -26.11 41.76 4.84
N LYS A 81 -25.63 40.77 4.06
CA LYS A 81 -26.33 40.29 2.86
C LYS A 81 -27.70 39.68 3.19
N LYS A 82 -27.81 38.99 4.34
CA LYS A 82 -29.05 38.37 4.83
C LYS A 82 -30.09 39.41 5.31
N TYR A 83 -29.65 40.49 5.94
CA TYR A 83 -30.55 41.47 6.57
C TYR A 83 -30.70 42.81 5.82
N GLY A 84 -29.87 43.08 4.81
CA GLY A 84 -29.87 44.34 4.04
C GLY A 84 -30.94 44.46 2.95
N LYS A 85 -31.66 43.39 2.58
CA LYS A 85 -32.68 43.39 1.52
C LYS A 85 -34.05 43.95 1.93
N ARG A 86 -34.22 44.43 3.17
CA ARG A 86 -35.42 45.16 3.60
C ARG A 86 -35.20 46.66 3.40
N ARG A 87 -35.31 47.13 2.16
CA ARG A 87 -35.55 48.54 1.83
C ARG A 87 -36.10 48.67 0.43
#